data_AF-A0A421AZV7-F1
#
_entry.id   AF-A0A421AZV7-F1
#
_cell.length_a   1.000
_cell.length_b   1.000
_cell.length_c   1.000
_cell.angle_alpha   90.00
_cell.angle_beta   90.00
_cell.angle_gamma   90.00
#
_symmetry.space_group_name_H-M   'P 1'
#
loop_
_entity.id
_entity.type
_entity.pdbx_description
1 polymer ?
#
loop_
_entity_poly.entity_id
_entity_poly.type
_entity_poly.pdbx_seq_one_letter_code
_entity_poly.pdbx_strand_id
1 'polypeptide(L)'
;MRLVRVGETTSEVGMHVRAALTSWGRGDAVAGGIALLGVRVPGFGSAVEAVVLLPRGVLVVLGVDLPDPALRLEAPLEDRWKVDGWPISRPDGPVNPAANALGATAAVAALVREKQPRPLPVCTVVAVGPYVSQVDQPTADKDRGVRILHPEPMTLLAVARELAVHTRPCPIDELRRVLAVLEPGSTLTDDDLAAEGFPDGLSAEAAAERTTILPLTALRRPAPAAKPKRVRWWPVVAAVVVALVLVVGIAVAVSADNSSTGPARGTGAPAQAAVEFAGVGTASATDCAAHTDGEVRTWLERNGCARLLRGRFEATTTGHRAAVLVGVLRFTGSTSAAELKSVLDRPGAGTVLDQAAEGVAWPGGAVPPFQTALRASGREGNSVKLVQVVWLDQPSTQDDPVLREIVGRAMRITLSG
;
A
#
# COMPACT_ATOMS: atom_id res chain seq x y z
N MET A 1 15.13 -8.18 4.37
CA MET A 1 14.53 -8.64 5.63
C MET A 1 14.81 -10.10 5.91
N ARG A 2 15.45 -10.36 7.04
CA ARG A 2 15.67 -11.71 7.57
C ARG A 2 14.54 -12.12 8.50
N LEU A 3 14.03 -13.35 8.34
CA LEU A 3 13.03 -13.91 9.24
C LEU A 3 13.69 -14.82 10.27
N VAL A 4 13.35 -14.64 11.54
CA VAL A 4 13.74 -15.51 12.65
C VAL A 4 12.47 -16.08 13.25
N ARG A 5 12.30 -17.40 13.16
CA ARG A 5 11.13 -18.07 13.72
C ARG A 5 11.40 -18.40 15.18
N VAL A 6 10.65 -17.76 16.07
CA VAL A 6 10.75 -17.94 17.53
C VAL A 6 9.60 -18.82 18.06
N GLY A 7 8.41 -18.70 17.46
CA GLY A 7 7.23 -19.45 17.89
C GLY A 7 6.19 -19.68 16.79
N GLU A 8 5.04 -20.22 17.19
CA GLU A 8 3.88 -20.47 16.33
C GLU A 8 3.06 -19.21 16.04
N THR A 9 2.14 -19.28 15.09
CA THR A 9 1.17 -18.21 14.79
C THR A 9 0.19 -18.06 15.95
N THR A 10 -0.22 -16.82 16.23
CA THR A 10 -1.17 -16.50 17.32
C THR A 10 -2.60 -16.27 16.83
N SER A 11 -2.79 -16.17 15.51
CA SER A 11 -4.03 -15.86 14.81
C SER A 11 -4.01 -16.51 13.42
N GLU A 12 -5.18 -16.68 12.80
CA GLU A 12 -5.29 -17.20 11.43
C GLU A 12 -4.66 -16.22 10.43
N VAL A 13 -4.94 -14.92 10.60
CA VAL A 13 -4.33 -13.85 9.79
C VAL A 13 -2.80 -13.77 9.95
N GLY A 14 -2.25 -14.34 11.02
CA GLY A 14 -0.81 -14.47 11.24
C GLY A 14 -0.07 -15.19 10.11
N MET A 15 -0.73 -16.12 9.41
CA MET A 15 -0.15 -16.77 8.23
C MET A 15 0.09 -15.77 7.09
N HIS A 16 -0.82 -14.80 6.89
CA HIS A 16 -0.68 -13.76 5.87
C HIS A 16 0.42 -12.76 6.25
N VAL A 17 0.55 -12.40 7.54
CA VAL A 17 1.68 -11.59 8.03
C VAL A 17 3.01 -12.24 7.70
N ARG A 18 3.14 -13.55 7.96
CA ARG A 18 4.36 -14.31 7.65
C ARG A 18 4.64 -14.34 6.15
N ALA A 19 3.62 -14.58 5.33
CA ALA A 19 3.76 -14.57 3.87
C ALA A 19 4.21 -13.19 3.35
N ALA A 20 3.60 -12.11 3.87
CA ALA A 20 3.96 -10.74 3.54
C ALA A 20 5.42 -10.42 3.89
N LEU A 21 5.86 -10.71 5.12
CA LEU A 21 7.25 -10.47 5.54
C LEU A 21 8.25 -11.33 4.75
N THR A 22 7.89 -12.56 4.38
CA THR A 22 8.73 -13.42 3.54
C THR A 22 8.96 -12.83 2.15
N SER A 23 7.93 -12.20 1.58
CA SER A 23 7.98 -11.63 0.24
C SER A 23 8.93 -10.43 0.09
N TRP A 24 9.33 -9.80 1.20
CA TRP A 24 10.25 -8.66 1.17
C TRP A 24 11.69 -9.06 0.81
N GLY A 25 11.98 -10.38 0.84
CA GLY A 25 13.31 -10.91 0.53
C GLY A 25 14.34 -10.55 1.59
N ARG A 26 15.56 -11.10 1.46
CA ARG A 26 16.69 -10.79 2.35
C ARG A 26 17.41 -9.51 1.93
N GLY A 27 18.13 -8.92 2.87
CA GLY A 27 18.92 -7.71 2.64
C GLY A 27 18.12 -6.41 2.73
N ASP A 28 18.82 -5.31 2.45
CA ASP A 28 18.35 -3.93 2.62
C ASP A 28 17.69 -3.31 1.36
N ALA A 29 17.70 -4.01 0.23
CA ALA A 29 17.18 -3.51 -1.05
C ALA A 29 15.68 -3.13 -1.04
N VAL A 30 14.88 -3.76 -0.18
CA VAL A 30 13.43 -3.49 -0.08
C VAL A 30 13.09 -2.72 1.19
N ALA A 31 13.37 -3.31 2.35
CA ALA A 31 13.14 -2.71 3.66
C ALA A 31 14.32 -2.87 4.63
N GLY A 32 15.17 -3.90 4.45
CA GLY A 32 16.13 -4.32 5.48
C GLY A 32 15.45 -4.90 6.70
N GLY A 33 16.20 -5.07 7.78
CA GLY A 33 15.68 -5.45 9.08
C GLY A 33 15.48 -6.95 9.34
N ILE A 34 15.01 -7.24 10.54
CA ILE A 34 14.78 -8.59 11.07
C ILE A 34 13.36 -8.68 11.59
N ALA A 35 12.64 -9.72 11.20
CA ALA A 35 11.33 -10.03 11.76
C ALA A 35 11.42 -11.28 12.65
N LEU A 36 11.13 -11.08 13.94
CA LEU A 36 11.01 -12.13 14.94
C LEU A 36 9.57 -12.62 14.97
N LEU A 37 9.30 -13.84 14.49
CA LEU A 37 7.94 -14.38 14.34
C LEU A 37 7.52 -15.20 15.56
N GLY A 38 6.32 -14.95 16.09
CA GLY A 38 5.76 -15.69 17.23
C GLY A 38 6.48 -15.40 18.55
N VAL A 39 7.01 -14.19 18.73
CA VAL A 39 7.81 -13.83 19.91
C VAL A 39 6.93 -13.58 21.13
N ARG A 40 7.33 -14.14 22.29
CA ARG A 40 6.69 -13.85 23.57
C ARG A 40 7.32 -12.61 24.20
N VAL A 41 6.59 -11.50 24.21
CA VAL A 41 7.09 -10.22 24.72
C VAL A 41 7.12 -10.25 26.26
N PRO A 42 8.29 -10.01 26.90
CA PRO A 42 8.36 -9.90 28.36
C PRO A 42 7.42 -8.81 28.89
N GLY A 43 6.66 -9.12 29.94
CA GLY A 43 5.71 -8.18 30.56
C GLY A 43 4.34 -8.08 29.88
N PHE A 44 4.14 -8.67 28.70
CA PHE A 44 2.81 -8.72 28.04
C PHE A 44 2.07 -10.04 28.28
N GLY A 45 2.80 -11.14 28.56
CA GLY A 45 2.23 -12.43 28.93
C GLY A 45 1.88 -13.35 27.75
N SER A 46 1.65 -12.80 26.56
CA SER A 46 1.29 -13.55 25.34
C SER A 46 2.32 -13.38 24.21
N ALA A 47 2.28 -14.27 23.23
CA ALA A 47 3.04 -14.11 21.99
C ALA A 47 2.38 -13.09 21.06
N VAL A 48 3.17 -12.49 20.19
CA VAL A 48 2.72 -11.63 19.09
C VAL A 48 3.08 -12.26 17.75
N GLU A 49 2.41 -11.84 16.67
CA GLU A 49 2.70 -12.39 15.33
C GLU A 49 4.12 -12.09 14.88
N ALA A 50 4.54 -10.84 15.02
CA ALA A 50 5.90 -10.43 14.72
C ALA A 50 6.34 -9.21 15.54
N VAL A 51 7.62 -9.20 15.92
CA VAL A 51 8.34 -7.96 16.20
C VAL A 51 9.32 -7.71 15.07
N VAL A 52 9.11 -6.64 14.32
CA VAL A 52 9.91 -6.27 13.15
C VAL A 52 10.88 -5.17 13.57
N LEU A 53 12.16 -5.53 13.66
CA LEU A 53 13.27 -4.63 13.95
C LEU A 53 13.79 -4.09 12.62
N LEU A 54 13.52 -2.83 12.33
CA LEU A 54 14.03 -2.13 11.15
C LEU A 54 15.19 -1.22 11.57
N PRO A 55 16.10 -0.84 10.64
CA PRO A 55 17.17 0.09 10.96
C PRO A 55 16.66 1.40 11.57
N ARG A 56 15.47 1.88 11.20
CA ARG A 56 14.92 3.19 11.61
C ARG A 56 13.62 3.11 12.40
N GLY A 57 13.29 1.96 12.99
CA GLY A 57 12.08 1.81 13.80
C GLY A 57 11.81 0.37 14.22
N VAL A 58 10.88 0.20 15.15
CA VAL A 58 10.41 -1.13 15.57
C VAL A 58 8.91 -1.20 15.34
N LEU A 59 8.43 -2.26 14.72
CA LEU A 59 7.00 -2.52 14.54
C LEU A 59 6.60 -3.73 15.37
N VAL A 60 5.50 -3.62 16.09
CA VAL A 60 4.88 -4.74 16.79
C VAL A 60 3.60 -5.09 16.05
N VAL A 61 3.55 -6.31 15.51
CA VAL A 61 2.46 -6.80 14.67
C VAL A 61 1.65 -7.83 15.45
N LEU A 62 0.35 -7.59 15.60
CA LEU A 62 -0.59 -8.57 16.13
C LEU A 62 -1.71 -8.81 15.13
N GLY A 63 -2.14 -10.06 15.04
CA GLY A 63 -3.29 -10.45 14.24
C GLY A 63 -4.60 -10.31 15.01
N VAL A 64 -5.64 -9.89 14.30
CA VAL A 64 -7.03 -9.83 14.75
C VAL A 64 -7.86 -10.57 13.72
N ASP A 65 -8.38 -11.73 14.13
CA ASP A 65 -9.32 -12.50 13.32
C ASP A 65 -10.73 -11.90 13.50
N LEU A 66 -11.32 -11.49 12.38
CA LEU A 66 -12.71 -11.11 12.23
C LEU A 66 -13.53 -12.38 11.95
N PRO A 67 -14.82 -12.41 12.34
CA PRO A 67 -15.67 -13.58 12.12
C PRO A 67 -15.87 -13.88 10.63
N ASP A 68 -15.98 -12.83 9.81
CA ASP A 68 -16.23 -12.93 8.38
C ASP A 68 -15.35 -11.92 7.62
N PRO A 69 -15.08 -12.13 6.31
CA PRO A 69 -14.50 -11.11 5.44
C PRO A 69 -15.35 -9.83 5.45
N ALA A 70 -14.70 -8.66 5.45
CA ALA A 70 -15.36 -7.37 5.50
C ALA A 70 -15.07 -6.51 4.27
N LEU A 71 -16.07 -5.80 3.76
CA LEU A 71 -15.83 -4.75 2.76
C LEU A 71 -15.25 -3.50 3.42
N ARG A 72 -15.84 -3.10 4.56
CA ARG A 72 -15.41 -1.95 5.33
C ARG A 72 -15.27 -2.30 6.80
N LEU A 73 -14.14 -1.92 7.36
CA LEU A 73 -13.87 -1.98 8.79
C LEU A 73 -13.72 -0.56 9.34
N GLU A 74 -14.64 -0.13 10.21
CA GLU A 74 -14.45 1.04 11.07
C GLU A 74 -13.69 0.60 12.32
N ALA A 75 -12.45 1.07 12.49
CA ALA A 75 -11.55 0.61 13.54
C ALA A 75 -10.94 1.74 14.37
N PRO A 76 -11.75 2.52 15.11
CA PRO A 76 -11.23 3.47 16.09
C PRO A 76 -10.53 2.74 17.26
N LEU A 77 -9.52 3.36 17.86
CA LEU A 77 -8.83 2.80 19.03
C LEU A 77 -9.59 3.01 20.34
N GLU A 78 -10.44 4.03 20.42
CA GLU A 78 -11.15 4.40 21.65
C GLU A 78 -12.60 3.93 21.68
N ASP A 79 -13.14 3.55 20.51
CA ASP A 79 -14.51 3.12 20.32
C ASP A 79 -14.60 1.66 19.86
N ARG A 80 -15.83 1.12 19.79
CA ARG A 80 -16.08 -0.23 19.29
C ARG A 80 -15.90 -0.29 17.77
N TRP A 81 -15.21 -1.32 17.29
CA TRP A 81 -15.08 -1.59 15.87
C TRP A 81 -16.41 -2.00 15.24
N LYS A 82 -16.59 -1.63 13.97
CA LYS A 82 -17.73 -2.08 13.17
C LYS A 82 -17.26 -2.70 11.87
N VAL A 83 -17.88 -3.81 11.50
CA VAL A 83 -17.75 -4.45 10.20
C VAL A 83 -19.01 -4.17 9.41
N ASP A 84 -18.85 -3.56 8.24
CA ASP A 84 -19.96 -3.24 7.33
C ASP A 84 -21.13 -2.51 8.02
N GLY A 85 -20.78 -1.60 8.94
CA GLY A 85 -21.73 -0.79 9.72
C GLY A 85 -22.22 -1.44 11.03
N TRP A 86 -21.90 -2.71 11.28
CA TRP A 86 -22.37 -3.45 12.45
C TRP A 86 -21.26 -3.63 13.49
N PRO A 87 -21.53 -3.34 14.77
CA PRO A 87 -20.52 -3.51 15.81
C PRO A 87 -20.09 -4.97 15.98
N ILE A 88 -18.78 -5.21 16.04
CA ILE A 88 -18.24 -6.54 16.25
C ILE A 88 -18.53 -6.98 17.69
N SER A 89 -19.09 -8.17 17.84
CA SER A 89 -19.29 -8.82 19.13
C SER A 89 -18.26 -9.94 19.27
N ARG A 90 -17.42 -9.89 20.31
CA ARG A 90 -16.46 -10.96 20.62
C ARG A 90 -16.94 -11.84 21.77
N PRO A 91 -16.57 -13.14 21.78
CA PRO A 91 -16.79 -14.02 22.91
C PRO A 91 -16.15 -13.46 24.20
N ASP A 92 -15.00 -12.80 24.07
CA ASP A 92 -14.20 -12.26 25.17
C ASP A 92 -14.72 -10.91 25.73
N GLY A 93 -15.91 -10.47 25.29
CA GLY A 93 -16.56 -9.25 25.76
C GLY A 93 -16.25 -7.99 24.92
N PRO A 94 -16.65 -6.79 25.39
CA PRO A 94 -16.64 -5.55 24.63
C PRO A 94 -15.24 -4.89 24.52
N VAL A 95 -14.16 -5.66 24.70
CA VAL A 95 -12.80 -5.13 24.66
C VAL A 95 -12.42 -4.78 23.22
N ASN A 96 -11.87 -3.58 23.02
CA ASN A 96 -11.42 -3.14 21.71
C ASN A 96 -10.39 -4.15 21.14
N PRO A 97 -10.57 -4.65 19.90
CA PRO A 97 -9.67 -5.62 19.31
C PRO A 97 -8.20 -5.22 19.24
N ALA A 98 -7.89 -3.92 19.20
CA ALA A 98 -6.53 -3.39 19.19
C ALA A 98 -5.87 -3.34 20.56
N ALA A 99 -6.60 -3.53 21.67
CA ALA A 99 -6.07 -3.34 23.03
C ALA A 99 -4.84 -4.20 23.31
N ASN A 100 -4.88 -5.47 22.88
CA ASN A 100 -3.75 -6.39 23.00
C ASN A 100 -2.53 -5.91 22.21
N ALA A 101 -2.74 -5.37 21.01
CA ALA A 101 -1.66 -4.85 20.19
C ALA A 101 -1.00 -3.65 20.85
N LEU A 102 -1.79 -2.73 21.41
CA LEU A 102 -1.29 -1.57 22.14
C LEU A 102 -0.52 -1.98 23.41
N GLY A 103 -1.03 -2.97 24.16
CA GLY A 103 -0.35 -3.50 25.34
C GLY A 103 1.00 -4.14 25.00
N ALA A 104 1.05 -4.95 23.94
CA ALA A 104 2.29 -5.54 23.46
C ALA A 104 3.29 -4.48 22.98
N THR A 105 2.83 -3.50 22.22
CA THR A 105 3.66 -2.36 21.79
C THR A 105 4.23 -1.61 22.98
N ALA A 106 3.43 -1.35 24.01
CA ALA A 106 3.89 -0.66 25.22
C ALA A 106 4.99 -1.47 25.94
N ALA A 107 4.85 -2.79 26.02
CA ALA A 107 5.87 -3.68 26.60
C ALA A 107 7.17 -3.69 25.79
N VAL A 108 7.09 -3.81 24.45
CA VAL A 108 8.28 -3.72 23.58
C VAL A 108 8.91 -2.33 23.67
N ALA A 109 8.11 -1.26 23.72
CA ALA A 109 8.62 0.10 23.87
C ALA A 109 9.34 0.30 25.20
N ALA A 110 8.84 -0.28 26.30
CA ALA A 110 9.53 -0.27 27.58
C ALA A 110 10.88 -1.00 27.51
N LEU A 111 10.90 -2.19 26.88
CA LEU A 111 12.12 -2.96 26.64
C LEU A 111 13.15 -2.17 25.82
N VAL A 112 12.73 -1.58 24.70
CA VAL A 112 13.62 -0.80 23.81
C VAL A 112 14.19 0.40 24.55
N ARG A 113 13.37 1.14 25.32
CA ARG A 113 13.83 2.25 26.16
C ARG A 113 14.83 1.82 27.24
N GLU A 114 14.66 0.63 27.81
CA GLU A 114 15.58 0.11 28.82
C GLU A 114 16.92 -0.31 28.20
N LYS A 115 16.90 -0.94 27.02
CA LYS A 115 18.11 -1.52 26.39
C LYS A 115 18.87 -0.55 25.49
N GLN A 116 18.23 0.51 25.01
CA GLN A 116 18.83 1.48 24.10
C GLN A 116 18.96 2.85 24.77
N PRO A 117 20.19 3.41 24.85
CA PRO A 117 20.38 4.79 25.31
C PRO A 117 19.62 5.81 24.46
N ARG A 118 19.36 5.48 23.19
CA ARG A 118 18.64 6.31 22.23
C ARG A 118 17.56 5.44 21.58
N PRO A 119 16.40 5.29 22.22
CA PRO A 119 15.41 4.32 21.79
C PRO A 119 14.82 4.66 20.42
N LEU A 120 14.74 3.64 19.56
CA LEU A 120 13.95 3.73 18.33
C LEU A 120 12.45 3.92 18.64
N PRO A 121 11.70 4.61 17.75
CA PRO A 121 10.25 4.63 17.83
C PRO A 121 9.69 3.21 17.67
N VAL A 122 8.73 2.86 18.53
CA VAL A 122 8.02 1.59 18.49
C VAL A 122 6.57 1.86 18.08
N CYS A 123 6.17 1.31 16.94
CA CYS A 123 4.86 1.54 16.33
C CYS A 123 4.03 0.25 16.32
N THR A 124 2.71 0.40 16.24
CA THR A 124 1.76 -0.72 16.29
C THR A 124 1.20 -1.01 14.91
N VAL A 125 1.18 -2.28 14.52
CA VAL A 125 0.45 -2.75 13.35
C VAL A 125 -0.56 -3.79 13.80
N VAL A 126 -1.84 -3.55 13.51
CA VAL A 126 -2.92 -4.53 13.72
C VAL A 126 -3.29 -5.12 12.38
N ALA A 127 -2.88 -6.37 12.16
CA ALA A 127 -3.19 -7.13 10.98
C ALA A 127 -4.59 -7.74 11.13
N VAL A 128 -5.53 -7.40 10.24
CA VAL A 128 -6.92 -7.87 10.30
C VAL A 128 -7.20 -8.89 9.19
N GLY A 129 -7.87 -9.99 9.52
CA GLY A 129 -8.26 -11.05 8.58
C GLY A 129 -9.66 -11.59 8.90
N PRO A 130 -10.24 -12.46 8.08
CA PRO A 130 -9.62 -13.16 6.95
C PRO A 130 -9.37 -12.29 5.72
N TYR A 131 -10.16 -11.23 5.49
CA TYR A 131 -9.93 -10.20 4.47
C TYR A 131 -10.68 -8.92 4.84
N VAL A 132 -10.07 -7.76 4.57
CA VAL A 132 -10.72 -6.45 4.72
C VAL A 132 -10.38 -5.57 3.53
N SER A 133 -11.39 -5.14 2.77
CA SER A 133 -11.14 -4.33 1.56
C SER A 133 -10.76 -2.88 1.88
N GLN A 134 -11.39 -2.28 2.89
CA GLN A 134 -11.12 -0.91 3.31
C GLN A 134 -11.13 -0.79 4.83
N VAL A 135 -10.12 -0.15 5.39
CA VAL A 135 -10.06 0.21 6.80
C VAL A 135 -10.28 1.71 6.94
N ASP A 136 -11.35 2.08 7.63
CA ASP A 136 -11.62 3.43 8.08
C ASP A 136 -11.07 3.59 9.51
N GLN A 137 -9.93 4.26 9.60
CA GLN A 137 -9.21 4.51 10.84
C GLN A 137 -9.09 6.02 11.04
N PRO A 138 -9.49 6.56 12.22
CA PRO A 138 -9.34 7.98 12.53
C PRO A 138 -7.89 8.47 12.37
N THR A 139 -7.72 9.69 11.84
CA THR A 139 -6.39 10.29 11.65
C THR A 139 -5.62 10.41 12.96
N ALA A 140 -6.29 10.74 14.06
CA ALA A 140 -5.67 10.83 15.39
C ALA A 140 -5.02 9.49 15.82
N ASP A 141 -5.62 8.36 15.46
CA ASP A 141 -5.05 7.04 15.74
C ASP A 141 -3.82 6.75 14.87
N LYS A 142 -3.83 7.25 13.62
CA LYS A 142 -2.68 7.14 12.72
C LYS A 142 -1.50 7.98 13.20
N ASP A 143 -1.76 9.18 13.70
CA ASP A 143 -0.73 10.09 14.22
C ASP A 143 -0.05 9.52 15.48
N ARG A 144 -0.72 8.64 16.22
CA ARG A 144 -0.17 7.89 17.35
C ARG A 144 0.76 6.74 16.93
N GLY A 145 1.01 6.56 15.63
CA GLY A 145 1.86 5.49 15.11
C GLY A 145 1.20 4.11 15.09
N VAL A 146 -0.13 4.06 14.98
CA VAL A 146 -0.90 2.81 14.86
C VAL A 146 -1.43 2.67 13.45
N ARG A 147 -1.27 1.50 12.83
CA ARG A 147 -1.85 1.18 11.51
C ARG A 147 -2.67 -0.10 11.61
N ILE A 148 -3.89 -0.05 11.09
CA ILE A 148 -4.81 -1.19 11.03
C ILE A 148 -5.02 -1.52 9.56
N LEU A 149 -4.73 -2.76 9.15
CA LEU A 149 -4.67 -3.15 7.74
C LEU A 149 -4.84 -4.65 7.54
N HIS A 150 -5.30 -5.06 6.36
CA HIS A 150 -5.14 -6.44 5.91
C HIS A 150 -3.68 -6.67 5.45
N PRO A 151 -2.95 -7.69 5.94
CA PRO A 151 -1.49 -7.79 5.77
C PRO A 151 -1.09 -8.35 4.41
N GLU A 152 -1.43 -7.64 3.34
CA GLU A 152 -0.87 -7.90 2.02
C GLU A 152 0.60 -7.45 1.95
N PRO A 153 1.46 -8.14 1.16
CA PRO A 153 2.88 -7.80 0.99
C PRO A 153 3.19 -6.31 0.85
N MET A 154 2.49 -5.64 -0.07
CA MET A 154 2.72 -4.23 -0.40
C MET A 154 2.14 -3.29 0.65
N THR A 155 0.98 -3.62 1.22
CA THR A 155 0.33 -2.81 2.25
C THR A 155 1.15 -2.79 3.54
N LEU A 156 1.63 -3.96 3.97
CA LEU A 156 2.50 -4.06 5.15
C LEU A 156 3.85 -3.36 4.90
N LEU A 157 4.41 -3.46 3.68
CA LEU A 157 5.66 -2.79 3.33
C LEU A 157 5.52 -1.27 3.33
N ALA A 158 4.42 -0.76 2.77
CA ALA A 158 4.12 0.67 2.74
C ALA A 158 4.04 1.22 4.17
N VAL A 159 3.33 0.52 5.06
CA VAL A 159 3.24 0.88 6.48
C VAL A 159 4.58 0.79 7.19
N ALA A 160 5.39 -0.22 6.90
CA ALA A 160 6.73 -0.32 7.48
C ALA A 160 7.61 0.87 7.10
N ARG A 161 7.56 1.30 5.83
CA ARG A 161 8.30 2.48 5.34
C ARG A 161 7.75 3.79 5.90
N GLU A 162 6.44 3.89 6.06
CA GLU A 162 5.77 5.05 6.66
C GLU A 162 6.15 5.25 8.12
N LEU A 163 6.23 4.15 8.90
CA LEU A 163 6.47 4.20 10.35
C LEU A 163 7.97 4.21 10.70
N ALA A 164 8.83 3.57 9.91
CA ALA A 164 10.27 3.48 10.17
C ALA A 164 11.05 4.67 9.60
N VAL A 165 10.65 5.88 9.98
CA VAL A 165 11.22 7.14 9.49
C VAL A 165 12.17 7.81 10.49
N HIS A 166 12.64 7.10 11.51
CA HIS A 166 13.58 7.67 12.48
C HIS A 166 14.84 8.18 11.77
N THR A 167 15.31 9.36 12.17
CA THR A 167 16.41 10.05 11.48
C THR A 167 17.72 9.29 11.57
N ARG A 168 17.94 8.55 12.67
CA ARG A 168 19.14 7.76 12.90
C ARG A 168 18.88 6.26 12.75
N PRO A 169 19.71 5.54 11.98
CA PRO A 169 19.68 4.10 11.99
C PRO A 169 20.20 3.53 13.33
N CYS A 170 19.64 2.42 13.76
CA CYS A 170 20.02 1.69 14.97
C CYS A 170 21.31 0.89 14.70
N PRO A 171 22.40 1.12 15.46
CA PRO A 171 23.62 0.35 15.26
C PRO A 171 23.47 -1.08 15.77
N ILE A 172 24.28 -1.97 15.20
CA ILE A 172 24.29 -3.41 15.51
C ILE A 172 24.41 -3.70 17.02
N ASP A 173 25.29 -2.99 17.73
CA ASP A 173 25.46 -3.15 19.18
C ASP A 173 24.18 -2.87 19.98
N GLU A 174 23.38 -1.89 19.55
CA GLU A 174 22.13 -1.54 20.23
C GLU A 174 21.01 -2.50 19.88
N LEU A 175 20.97 -2.96 18.63
CA LEU A 175 20.06 -3.99 18.17
C LEU A 175 20.28 -5.30 18.94
N ARG A 176 21.53 -5.72 19.15
CA ARG A 176 21.87 -6.94 19.89
C ARG A 176 21.35 -6.93 21.32
N ARG A 177 21.33 -5.79 22.00
CA ARG A 177 20.77 -5.68 23.35
C ARG A 177 19.26 -5.92 23.40
N VAL A 178 18.55 -5.54 22.34
CA VAL A 178 17.11 -5.82 22.21
C VAL A 178 16.90 -7.29 21.81
N LEU A 179 17.65 -7.80 20.83
CA LEU A 179 17.59 -9.19 20.38
C LEU A 179 17.87 -10.19 21.51
N ALA A 180 18.87 -9.93 22.35
CA ALA A 180 19.22 -10.81 23.47
C ALA A 180 18.06 -11.07 24.45
N VAL A 181 17.08 -10.15 24.50
CA VAL A 181 15.88 -10.31 25.35
C VAL A 181 14.72 -10.93 24.58
N LEU A 182 14.50 -10.52 23.33
CA LEU A 182 13.37 -10.99 22.52
C LEU A 182 13.60 -12.39 21.94
N GLU A 183 14.84 -12.75 21.65
CA GLU A 183 15.23 -14.05 21.11
C GLU A 183 16.53 -14.51 21.78
N PRO A 184 16.43 -15.02 23.03
CA PRO A 184 17.59 -15.54 23.74
C PRO A 184 18.18 -16.74 23.00
N GLY A 185 19.46 -16.65 22.64
CA GLY A 185 20.14 -17.70 21.86
C GLY A 185 20.28 -17.41 20.37
N SER A 186 20.04 -16.16 19.94
CA SER A 186 20.21 -15.75 18.55
C SER A 186 21.53 -16.19 17.93
N THR A 187 21.44 -16.79 16.74
CA THR A 187 22.60 -17.22 15.93
C THR A 187 23.03 -16.18 14.90
N LEU A 188 22.39 -15.00 14.87
CA LEU A 188 22.68 -13.95 13.91
C LEU A 188 24.05 -13.31 14.16
N THR A 189 24.91 -13.37 13.14
CA THR A 189 26.24 -12.76 13.16
C THR A 189 26.16 -11.25 12.87
N ASP A 190 27.23 -10.49 13.15
CA ASP A 190 27.26 -9.07 12.81
C ASP A 190 27.15 -8.84 11.30
N ASP A 191 27.73 -9.73 10.48
CA ASP A 191 27.60 -9.71 9.03
C ASP A 191 26.15 -9.90 8.58
N ASP A 192 25.40 -10.79 9.24
CA ASP A 192 23.98 -10.99 8.96
C ASP A 192 23.16 -9.73 9.26
N LEU A 193 23.49 -9.02 10.34
CA LEU A 193 22.82 -7.78 10.73
C LEU A 193 23.20 -6.63 9.79
N ALA A 194 24.48 -6.53 9.43
CA ALA A 194 24.97 -5.54 8.47
C ALA A 194 24.30 -5.72 7.09
N ALA A 195 24.16 -6.97 6.62
CA ALA A 195 23.48 -7.27 5.36
C ALA A 195 22.00 -6.83 5.36
N GLU A 196 21.37 -6.76 6.52
CA GLU A 196 19.98 -6.28 6.68
C GLU A 196 19.89 -4.76 6.88
N GLY A 197 20.99 -4.01 6.69
CA GLY A 197 21.01 -2.55 6.66
C GLY A 197 21.24 -1.88 8.01
N PHE A 198 21.67 -2.63 9.04
CA PHE A 198 22.08 -2.05 10.31
C PHE A 198 23.55 -1.60 10.25
N PRO A 199 23.86 -0.34 10.59
CA PRO A 199 25.24 0.14 10.56
C PRO A 199 26.08 -0.49 11.68
N ASP A 200 27.34 -0.74 11.35
CA ASP A 200 28.35 -1.05 12.35
C ASP A 200 28.56 0.18 13.26
N GLY A 201 28.51 -0.01 14.59
CA GLY A 201 28.60 1.05 15.59
C GLY A 201 29.94 1.78 15.63
N LEU A 202 30.92 1.32 14.83
CA LEU A 202 32.24 1.89 14.64
C LEU A 202 32.41 2.67 13.32
N SER A 203 31.36 2.75 12.48
CA SER A 203 31.37 3.47 11.21
C SER A 203 31.68 4.98 11.39
N ALA A 204 32.34 5.59 10.39
CA ALA A 204 32.78 6.99 10.44
C ALA A 204 31.63 7.99 10.67
N GLU A 205 30.39 7.65 10.27
CA GLU A 205 29.18 8.43 10.57
C GLU A 205 28.76 8.32 12.04
N ALA A 206 28.83 7.12 12.63
CA ALA A 206 28.61 6.91 14.07
C ALA A 206 29.72 7.55 14.94
N ALA A 207 30.96 7.58 14.44
CA ALA A 207 32.09 8.24 15.08
C ALA A 207 32.03 9.78 14.95
N ALA A 208 31.63 10.30 13.79
CA ALA A 208 31.45 11.74 13.57
C ALA A 208 30.35 12.33 14.46
N GLU A 209 29.30 11.56 14.77
CA GLU A 209 28.27 11.98 15.73
C GLU A 209 28.69 11.81 17.21
N ARG A 210 29.62 10.88 17.53
CA ARG A 210 30.15 10.70 18.90
C ARG A 210 31.09 11.83 19.34
N THR A 211 31.62 12.63 18.43
CA THR A 211 32.51 13.77 18.72
C THR A 211 31.82 15.12 18.55
N THR A 212 30.80 15.41 19.38
CA THR A 212 30.35 16.80 19.66
C THR A 212 30.95 17.35 20.96
N ILE A 213 32.07 16.79 21.42
CA ILE A 213 32.85 17.34 22.52
C ILE A 213 34.31 17.52 22.03
N LEU A 214 34.62 18.75 21.63
CA LEU A 214 35.93 19.34 21.33
C LEU A 214 36.71 18.78 20.13
N PRO A 215 37.06 19.61 19.11
CA PRO A 215 38.06 19.22 18.12
C PRO A 215 39.45 19.33 18.77
N LEU A 216 40.03 18.20 19.15
CA LEU A 216 41.48 18.09 19.37
C LEU A 216 42.15 17.91 18.01
N THR A 217 42.30 19.00 17.27
CA THR A 217 43.20 19.06 16.12
C THR A 217 44.46 19.82 16.48
N ALA A 218 45.54 19.05 16.49
CA ALA A 218 46.92 19.42 16.70
C ALA A 218 47.38 20.62 15.87
N LEU A 219 48.30 21.39 16.46
CA LEU A 219 49.04 22.49 15.85
C LEU A 219 49.72 22.05 14.55
N ARG A 220 49.11 22.34 13.39
CA ARG A 220 49.78 22.31 12.09
C ARG A 220 50.12 23.73 11.67
N ARG A 221 51.42 24.00 11.57
CA ARG A 221 52.05 25.27 11.21
C ARG A 221 51.55 25.75 9.83
N PRO A 222 51.14 27.03 9.67
CA PRO A 222 50.61 27.52 8.40
C PRO A 222 51.74 27.83 7.40
N ALA A 223 51.56 27.39 6.15
CA ALA A 223 52.30 27.87 4.98
C ALA A 223 51.47 28.96 4.28
N PRO A 224 52.08 29.92 3.55
CA PRO A 224 51.48 31.22 3.29
C PRO A 224 50.37 31.18 2.23
N ALA A 225 49.43 32.11 2.39
CA ALA A 225 48.22 32.26 1.60
C ALA A 225 48.48 32.66 0.13
N ALA A 226 47.86 31.92 -0.79
CA ALA A 226 47.64 32.39 -2.17
C ALA A 226 46.37 33.25 -2.23
N LYS A 227 46.49 34.45 -2.79
CA LYS A 227 45.40 35.44 -2.93
C LYS A 227 44.36 34.99 -3.97
N PRO A 228 43.05 35.10 -3.70
CA PRO A 228 42.03 34.87 -4.72
C PRO A 228 41.89 36.08 -5.65
N LYS A 229 41.86 35.84 -6.97
CA LYS A 229 41.45 36.84 -7.97
C LYS A 229 39.93 36.94 -8.00
N ARG A 230 39.39 38.11 -7.63
CA ARG A 230 37.97 38.46 -7.82
C ARG A 230 37.71 38.68 -9.31
N VAL A 231 36.84 37.87 -9.90
CA VAL A 231 36.28 38.11 -11.24
C VAL A 231 34.92 38.78 -11.09
N ARG A 232 34.86 40.01 -11.60
CA ARG A 232 33.72 40.93 -11.56
C ARG A 232 32.85 40.71 -12.79
N TRP A 233 31.97 39.71 -12.77
CA TRP A 233 30.96 39.52 -13.83
C TRP A 233 29.63 38.96 -13.31
N TRP A 234 29.16 39.44 -12.16
CA TRP A 234 27.85 39.08 -11.62
C TRP A 234 26.74 40.14 -11.68
N PRO A 235 26.92 41.40 -12.12
CA PRO A 235 25.79 42.33 -12.12
C PRO A 235 24.93 42.28 -13.41
N VAL A 236 25.31 41.55 -14.47
CA VAL A 236 24.57 41.57 -15.75
C VAL A 236 23.52 40.45 -15.85
N VAL A 237 23.72 39.31 -15.19
CA VAL A 237 22.81 38.14 -15.29
C VAL A 237 21.54 38.32 -14.44
N ALA A 238 21.61 39.07 -13.34
CA ALA A 238 20.47 39.31 -12.45
C ALA A 238 19.40 40.25 -13.06
N ALA A 239 19.79 41.17 -13.95
CA ALA A 239 18.86 42.14 -14.55
C ALA A 239 17.97 41.52 -15.64
N VAL A 240 18.45 40.49 -16.35
CA VAL A 240 17.72 39.84 -17.44
C VAL A 240 16.61 38.91 -16.91
N VAL A 241 16.83 38.27 -15.76
CA VAL A 241 15.86 37.34 -15.16
C VAL A 241 14.67 38.08 -14.55
N VAL A 242 14.87 39.26 -13.97
CA VAL A 242 13.78 40.06 -13.38
C VAL A 242 12.84 40.63 -14.45
N ALA A 243 13.37 41.01 -15.61
CA ALA A 243 12.55 41.49 -16.74
C ALA A 243 11.66 40.39 -17.33
N LEU A 244 12.13 39.13 -17.35
CA LEU A 244 11.36 38.01 -17.89
C LEU A 244 10.20 37.59 -16.97
N VAL A 245 10.39 37.68 -15.65
CA VAL A 245 9.34 37.36 -14.65
C VAL A 245 8.21 38.40 -14.65
N LEU A 246 8.53 39.66 -14.96
CA LEU A 246 7.54 40.75 -15.03
C LEU A 246 6.61 40.65 -16.25
N VAL A 247 7.06 40.08 -17.38
CA VAL A 247 6.23 39.92 -18.58
C VAL A 247 5.27 38.73 -18.47
N VAL A 248 5.65 37.66 -17.77
CA VAL A 248 4.78 36.48 -17.57
C VAL A 248 3.70 36.75 -16.50
N GLY A 249 3.99 37.60 -15.51
CA GLY A 249 3.02 37.98 -14.47
C GLY A 249 1.82 38.79 -15.00
N ILE A 250 1.98 39.53 -16.10
CA ILE A 250 0.91 40.38 -16.66
C ILE A 250 -0.08 39.56 -17.51
N ALA A 251 0.30 38.36 -17.98
CA ALA A 251 -0.59 37.53 -18.81
C ALA A 251 -1.65 36.73 -18.03
N VAL A 252 -1.53 36.60 -16.71
CA VAL A 252 -2.48 35.82 -15.87
C VAL A 252 -3.51 36.73 -15.16
N ALA A 253 -3.36 38.05 -15.25
CA ALA A 253 -4.23 39.01 -14.55
C ALA A 253 -5.42 39.54 -15.38
N VAL A 254 -5.66 39.03 -16.60
CA VAL A 254 -6.81 39.44 -17.43
C VAL A 254 -7.67 38.23 -17.79
N SER A 255 -8.31 37.61 -16.81
CA SER A 255 -9.52 36.76 -16.98
C SER A 255 -10.07 36.32 -15.62
N ALA A 256 -10.28 37.25 -14.69
CA ALA A 256 -11.13 37.02 -13.53
C ALA A 256 -11.47 38.35 -12.88
N ASP A 257 -12.35 39.11 -13.52
CA ASP A 257 -13.15 40.07 -12.78
C ASP A 257 -14.54 40.11 -13.41
N ASN A 258 -15.51 39.63 -12.63
CA ASN A 258 -16.87 40.17 -12.59
C ASN A 258 -17.65 39.52 -11.43
N SER A 259 -17.63 40.26 -10.32
CA SER A 259 -18.82 40.70 -9.59
C SER A 259 -19.48 39.76 -8.56
N SER A 260 -19.44 40.26 -7.31
CA SER A 260 -20.59 40.46 -6.40
C SER A 260 -20.55 39.69 -5.09
N THR A 261 -20.19 40.40 -4.03
CA THR A 261 -20.30 40.02 -2.62
C THR A 261 -21.77 39.95 -2.17
N GLY A 262 -22.15 38.84 -1.52
CA GLY A 262 -23.34 38.70 -0.69
C GLY A 262 -23.15 37.55 0.31
N PRO A 263 -23.54 37.69 1.59
CA PRO A 263 -23.24 36.67 2.59
C PRO A 263 -24.32 35.58 2.57
N ALA A 264 -23.96 34.33 2.29
CA ALA A 264 -24.85 33.19 2.47
C ALA A 264 -24.10 31.91 2.85
N ARG A 265 -24.37 31.46 4.08
CA ARG A 265 -24.56 30.06 4.53
C ARG A 265 -23.64 29.01 3.89
N GLY A 266 -22.70 28.50 4.69
CA GLY A 266 -21.84 27.38 4.34
C GLY A 266 -22.65 26.19 3.81
N THR A 267 -22.52 25.95 2.52
CA THR A 267 -23.04 24.77 1.84
C THR A 267 -21.84 23.84 1.64
N GLY A 268 -21.96 22.59 2.10
CA GLY A 268 -20.90 21.60 1.99
C GLY A 268 -20.41 21.46 0.55
N ALA A 269 -19.12 21.13 0.41
CA ALA A 269 -18.55 20.72 -0.87
C ALA A 269 -19.46 19.65 -1.53
N PRO A 270 -19.69 19.71 -2.86
CA PRO A 270 -20.56 18.74 -3.51
C PRO A 270 -20.01 17.34 -3.28
N ALA A 271 -20.85 16.47 -2.69
CA ALA A 271 -20.58 15.05 -2.63
C ALA A 271 -20.33 14.55 -4.06
N GLN A 272 -19.13 14.06 -4.33
CA GLN A 272 -18.85 13.34 -5.57
C GLN A 272 -19.87 12.20 -5.63
N ALA A 273 -20.72 12.19 -6.66
CA ALA A 273 -21.73 11.16 -6.81
C ALA A 273 -21.06 9.78 -6.73
N ALA A 274 -21.47 8.98 -5.75
CA ALA A 274 -20.90 7.66 -5.56
C ALA A 274 -21.40 6.75 -6.69
N VAL A 275 -20.51 6.33 -7.58
CA VAL A 275 -20.78 5.24 -8.52
C VAL A 275 -20.86 3.94 -7.71
N GLU A 276 -22.06 3.37 -7.61
CA GLU A 276 -22.29 2.09 -6.94
C GLU A 276 -22.29 0.95 -7.97
N PHE A 277 -21.69 -0.19 -7.63
CA PHE A 277 -21.61 -1.37 -8.49
C PHE A 277 -22.39 -2.54 -7.86
N ALA A 278 -23.48 -2.95 -8.49
CA ALA A 278 -24.23 -4.14 -8.07
C ALA A 278 -23.78 -5.36 -8.89
N GLY A 279 -23.33 -6.42 -8.21
CA GLY A 279 -22.93 -7.67 -8.88
C GLY A 279 -24.14 -8.42 -9.44
N VAL A 280 -24.10 -8.77 -10.72
CA VAL A 280 -25.21 -9.43 -11.43
C VAL A 280 -24.85 -10.78 -12.05
N GLY A 281 -23.60 -11.22 -11.89
CA GLY A 281 -23.18 -12.57 -12.26
C GLY A 281 -21.67 -12.76 -12.19
N THR A 282 -21.24 -14.00 -11.95
CA THR A 282 -19.82 -14.38 -11.97
C THR A 282 -19.64 -15.69 -12.73
N ALA A 283 -18.45 -15.90 -13.28
CA ALA A 283 -18.06 -17.16 -13.90
C ALA A 283 -16.55 -17.37 -13.74
N SER A 284 -16.13 -18.63 -13.72
CA SER A 284 -14.72 -18.99 -13.74
C SER A 284 -14.47 -20.10 -14.75
N ALA A 285 -13.29 -20.09 -15.37
CA ALA A 285 -12.87 -21.08 -16.34
C ALA A 285 -11.36 -21.30 -16.27
N THR A 286 -10.91 -22.51 -16.59
CA THR A 286 -9.49 -22.83 -16.79
C THR A 286 -9.08 -22.74 -18.26
N ASP A 287 -10.02 -22.92 -19.19
CA ASP A 287 -9.79 -22.71 -20.63
C ASP A 287 -9.99 -21.23 -21.00
N CYS A 288 -9.02 -20.37 -20.66
CA CYS A 288 -9.17 -18.93 -20.87
C CYS A 288 -9.31 -18.54 -22.35
N ALA A 289 -8.72 -19.29 -23.27
CA ALA A 289 -8.74 -18.97 -24.69
C ALA A 289 -10.17 -19.02 -25.25
N ALA A 290 -10.97 -20.02 -24.85
CA ALA A 290 -12.36 -20.17 -25.28
C ALA A 290 -13.24 -18.96 -24.89
N HIS A 291 -12.86 -18.19 -23.88
CA HIS A 291 -13.64 -17.08 -23.32
C HIS A 291 -13.04 -15.70 -23.61
N THR A 292 -12.14 -15.62 -24.58
CA THR A 292 -11.51 -14.36 -25.06
C THR A 292 -11.62 -14.28 -26.57
N ASP A 293 -11.25 -13.15 -27.18
CA ASP A 293 -11.19 -12.99 -28.65
C ASP A 293 -9.90 -12.31 -29.14
N GLY A 294 -9.80 -12.14 -30.46
CA GLY A 294 -8.70 -11.42 -31.10
C GLY A 294 -7.31 -12.01 -30.88
N GLU A 295 -6.32 -11.12 -30.75
CA GLU A 295 -4.94 -11.47 -30.41
C GLU A 295 -4.82 -12.03 -28.99
N VAL A 296 -5.69 -11.61 -28.05
CA VAL A 296 -5.73 -12.13 -26.67
C VAL A 296 -6.00 -13.63 -26.67
N ARG A 297 -7.00 -14.10 -27.43
CA ARG A 297 -7.28 -15.53 -27.61
C ARG A 297 -6.06 -16.26 -28.18
N THR A 298 -5.52 -15.74 -29.28
CA THR A 298 -4.37 -16.34 -29.98
C THR A 298 -3.15 -16.46 -29.05
N TRP A 299 -2.93 -15.47 -28.19
CA TRP A 299 -1.84 -15.49 -27.21
C TRP A 299 -2.11 -16.52 -26.11
N LEU A 300 -3.35 -16.61 -25.60
CA LEU A 300 -3.73 -17.56 -24.55
C LEU A 300 -3.69 -19.02 -25.02
N GLU A 301 -4.02 -19.30 -26.28
CA GLU A 301 -3.88 -20.64 -26.87
C GLU A 301 -2.44 -21.15 -26.86
N ARG A 302 -1.46 -20.25 -26.96
CA ARG A 302 -0.02 -20.57 -27.01
C ARG A 302 0.62 -20.63 -25.64
N ASN A 303 0.23 -19.74 -24.74
CA ASN A 303 0.90 -19.54 -23.45
C ASN A 303 0.13 -20.12 -22.26
N GLY A 304 -1.15 -20.40 -22.45
CA GLY A 304 -2.05 -20.86 -21.40
C GLY A 304 -2.33 -19.78 -20.33
N CYS A 305 -3.15 -20.16 -19.35
CA CYS A 305 -3.43 -19.39 -18.14
C CYS A 305 -3.67 -20.39 -17.00
N ALA A 306 -3.65 -19.91 -15.76
CA ALA A 306 -4.08 -20.74 -14.62
C ALA A 306 -5.60 -20.72 -14.45
N ARG A 307 -6.21 -19.54 -14.56
CA ARG A 307 -7.65 -19.34 -14.38
C ARG A 307 -8.10 -18.00 -14.96
N LEU A 308 -9.29 -17.94 -15.54
CA LEU A 308 -10.03 -16.73 -15.86
C LEU A 308 -11.20 -16.60 -14.88
N LEU A 309 -11.32 -15.44 -14.25
CA LEU A 309 -12.51 -15.01 -13.51
C LEU A 309 -13.23 -13.92 -14.32
N ARG A 310 -14.55 -14.00 -14.41
CA ARG A 310 -15.41 -12.99 -15.04
C ARG A 310 -16.49 -12.57 -14.06
N GLY A 311 -16.72 -11.27 -13.96
CA GLY A 311 -17.78 -10.68 -13.15
C GLY A 311 -18.55 -9.64 -13.94
N ARG A 312 -19.88 -9.70 -13.85
CA ARG A 312 -20.82 -8.72 -14.39
C ARG A 312 -21.31 -7.82 -13.28
N PHE A 313 -21.35 -6.53 -13.52
CA PHE A 313 -21.89 -5.55 -12.60
C PHE A 313 -22.77 -4.56 -13.35
N GLU A 314 -23.78 -4.04 -12.66
CA GLU A 314 -24.49 -2.83 -13.06
C GLU A 314 -23.97 -1.65 -12.24
N ALA A 315 -23.47 -0.63 -12.91
CA ALA A 315 -23.08 0.62 -12.29
C ALA A 315 -24.22 1.63 -12.42
N THR A 316 -24.62 2.23 -11.31
CA THR A 316 -25.63 3.30 -11.31
C THR A 316 -24.95 4.64 -11.03
N THR A 317 -25.22 5.60 -11.91
CA THR A 317 -24.86 7.02 -11.74
C THR A 317 -26.13 7.86 -11.80
N THR A 318 -26.06 9.15 -11.47
CA THR A 318 -27.24 10.04 -11.41
C THR A 318 -28.10 9.98 -12.69
N GLY A 319 -29.10 9.09 -12.71
CA GLY A 319 -30.05 8.89 -13.81
C GLY A 319 -29.69 7.84 -14.87
N HIS A 320 -28.48 7.28 -14.88
CA HIS A 320 -28.01 6.37 -15.94
C HIS A 320 -27.43 5.07 -15.40
N ARG A 321 -27.62 3.99 -16.18
CA ARG A 321 -27.13 2.64 -15.84
C ARG A 321 -26.11 2.16 -16.86
N ALA A 322 -24.96 1.71 -16.39
CA ALA A 322 -23.94 1.08 -17.20
C ALA A 322 -23.79 -0.40 -16.84
N ALA A 323 -23.56 -1.23 -17.85
CA ALA A 323 -23.09 -2.60 -17.67
C ALA A 323 -21.56 -2.62 -17.65
N VAL A 324 -21.01 -3.37 -16.71
CA VAL A 324 -19.59 -3.49 -16.47
C VAL A 324 -19.23 -4.97 -16.52
N LEU A 325 -18.27 -5.32 -17.36
CA LEU A 325 -17.66 -6.66 -17.40
C LEU A 325 -16.22 -6.54 -16.91
N VAL A 326 -15.90 -7.26 -15.84
CA VAL A 326 -14.56 -7.40 -15.29
C VAL A 326 -14.05 -8.80 -15.60
N GLY A 327 -12.88 -8.90 -16.21
CA GLY A 327 -12.16 -10.15 -16.43
C GLY A 327 -10.82 -10.12 -15.69
N VAL A 328 -10.48 -11.18 -14.96
CA VAL A 328 -9.18 -11.36 -14.30
C VAL A 328 -8.55 -12.66 -14.78
N LEU A 329 -7.48 -12.54 -15.55
CA LEU A 329 -6.64 -13.66 -15.99
C LEU A 329 -5.51 -13.84 -14.99
N ARG A 330 -5.43 -15.02 -14.37
CA ARG A 330 -4.36 -15.41 -13.45
C ARG A 330 -3.37 -16.32 -14.15
N PHE A 331 -2.09 -16.10 -13.87
CA PHE A 331 -0.98 -16.89 -14.40
C PHE A 331 -0.16 -17.52 -13.28
N THR A 332 0.55 -18.60 -13.58
CA THR A 332 1.50 -19.20 -12.62
C THR A 332 2.74 -18.33 -12.42
N GLY A 333 3.13 -17.54 -13.43
CA GLY A 333 4.28 -16.64 -13.41
C GLY A 333 3.93 -15.19 -13.77
N SER A 334 4.68 -14.23 -13.24
CA SER A 334 4.50 -12.80 -13.50
C SER A 334 4.91 -12.37 -14.92
N THR A 335 5.83 -13.10 -15.58
CA THR A 335 6.26 -12.82 -16.95
C THR A 335 5.11 -12.93 -17.95
N SER A 336 4.31 -14.01 -17.87
CA SER A 336 3.14 -14.22 -18.73
C SER A 336 2.11 -13.10 -18.59
N ALA A 337 1.89 -12.61 -17.37
CA ALA A 337 1.01 -11.47 -17.12
C ALA A 337 1.55 -10.17 -17.74
N ALA A 338 2.86 -9.95 -17.71
CA ALA A 338 3.50 -8.79 -18.34
C ALA A 338 3.38 -8.83 -19.86
N GLU A 339 3.64 -9.99 -20.48
CA GLU A 339 3.55 -10.18 -21.92
C GLU A 339 2.12 -10.00 -22.43
N LEU A 340 1.12 -10.58 -21.76
CA LEU A 340 -0.27 -10.38 -22.14
C LEU A 340 -0.70 -8.92 -21.99
N LYS A 341 -0.22 -8.21 -20.96
CA LYS A 341 -0.49 -6.77 -20.82
C LYS A 341 0.03 -6.00 -22.03
N SER A 342 1.21 -6.34 -22.55
CA SER A 342 1.74 -5.73 -23.78
C SER A 342 0.93 -6.06 -25.04
N VAL A 343 0.26 -7.22 -25.10
CA VAL A 343 -0.70 -7.53 -26.17
C VAL A 343 -1.93 -6.63 -26.04
N LEU A 344 -2.48 -6.50 -24.83
CA LEU A 344 -3.68 -5.69 -24.56
C LEU A 344 -3.52 -4.19 -24.77
N ASP A 345 -2.28 -3.69 -24.74
CA ASP A 345 -1.99 -2.29 -25.03
C ASP A 345 -2.02 -1.96 -26.54
N ARG A 346 -2.13 -2.97 -27.40
CA ARG A 346 -2.27 -2.77 -28.84
C ARG A 346 -3.73 -2.44 -29.19
N PRO A 347 -3.97 -1.47 -30.08
CA PRO A 347 -5.30 -1.21 -30.61
C PRO A 347 -5.89 -2.47 -31.25
N GLY A 348 -7.10 -2.86 -30.82
CA GLY A 348 -7.81 -3.99 -31.42
C GLY A 348 -7.31 -5.39 -31.02
N ALA A 349 -6.51 -5.51 -29.97
CA ALA A 349 -5.97 -6.81 -29.51
C ALA A 349 -7.03 -7.84 -29.10
N GLY A 350 -8.27 -7.42 -28.87
CA GLY A 350 -9.34 -8.27 -28.32
C GLY A 350 -9.49 -8.12 -26.81
N THR A 351 -10.34 -8.95 -26.23
CA THR A 351 -10.80 -8.83 -24.85
C THR A 351 -11.38 -10.13 -24.31
N VAL A 352 -12.01 -10.06 -23.14
CA VAL A 352 -12.75 -11.14 -22.50
C VAL A 352 -14.21 -11.08 -22.93
N LEU A 353 -14.79 -12.23 -23.26
CA LEU A 353 -16.18 -12.33 -23.71
C LEU A 353 -17.15 -12.32 -22.51
N ASP A 354 -18.29 -11.66 -22.70
CA ASP A 354 -19.41 -11.72 -21.76
C ASP A 354 -20.07 -13.11 -21.76
N GLN A 355 -20.62 -13.55 -20.62
CA GLN A 355 -21.27 -14.87 -20.52
C GLN A 355 -22.50 -15.04 -21.44
N ALA A 356 -22.99 -13.98 -22.10
CA ALA A 356 -24.08 -14.08 -23.07
C ALA A 356 -23.64 -14.84 -24.33
N ALA A 357 -22.34 -14.82 -24.64
CA ALA A 357 -21.75 -15.66 -25.67
C ALA A 357 -21.87 -17.16 -25.35
N GLU A 358 -22.09 -17.50 -24.08
CA GLU A 358 -22.30 -18.87 -23.57
C GLU A 358 -23.77 -19.16 -23.26
N GLY A 359 -24.69 -18.30 -23.69
CA GLY A 359 -26.13 -18.46 -23.47
C GLY A 359 -26.62 -18.02 -22.09
N VAL A 360 -25.76 -17.41 -21.26
CA VAL A 360 -26.16 -16.85 -19.96
C VAL A 360 -26.66 -15.42 -20.17
N ALA A 361 -27.98 -15.24 -20.21
CA ALA A 361 -28.61 -13.93 -20.37
C ALA A 361 -28.20 -12.96 -19.26
N TRP A 362 -28.19 -11.66 -19.59
CA TRP A 362 -28.05 -10.61 -18.58
C TRP A 362 -29.36 -10.49 -17.77
N PRO A 363 -29.30 -10.28 -16.44
CA PRO A 363 -30.50 -10.12 -15.63
C PRO A 363 -31.43 -9.01 -16.13
N GLY A 364 -32.74 -9.22 -16.02
CA GLY A 364 -33.73 -8.26 -16.53
C GLY A 364 -33.86 -8.20 -18.06
N GLY A 365 -33.22 -9.13 -18.80
CA GLY A 365 -33.36 -9.25 -20.25
C GLY A 365 -32.61 -8.18 -21.06
N ALA A 366 -31.75 -7.41 -20.42
CA ALA A 366 -30.90 -6.46 -21.12
C ALA A 366 -29.89 -7.18 -22.04
N VAL A 367 -29.44 -6.49 -23.08
CA VAL A 367 -28.40 -6.99 -23.99
C VAL A 367 -27.30 -5.93 -24.10
N PRO A 368 -26.34 -5.90 -23.15
CA PRO A 368 -25.30 -4.88 -23.16
C PRO A 368 -24.42 -4.97 -24.40
N PRO A 369 -24.20 -3.86 -25.14
CA PRO A 369 -23.47 -3.87 -26.40
C PRO A 369 -21.94 -3.79 -26.21
N PHE A 370 -21.32 -4.77 -25.54
CA PHE A 370 -19.88 -4.74 -25.18
C PHE A 370 -18.90 -4.59 -26.37
N GLN A 371 -19.37 -4.73 -27.61
CA GLN A 371 -18.57 -4.44 -28.81
C GLN A 371 -18.12 -2.98 -28.88
N THR A 372 -18.93 -2.04 -28.38
CA THR A 372 -18.64 -0.61 -28.34
C THR A 372 -18.11 -0.13 -26.98
N ALA A 373 -17.74 -1.07 -26.10
CA ALA A 373 -17.31 -0.77 -24.74
C ALA A 373 -16.09 0.16 -24.70
N LEU A 374 -16.09 1.05 -23.71
CA LEU A 374 -14.86 1.66 -23.24
C LEU A 374 -14.09 0.59 -22.46
N ARG A 375 -12.81 0.42 -22.78
CA ARG A 375 -11.98 -0.65 -22.23
C ARG A 375 -10.79 -0.09 -21.47
N ALA A 376 -10.42 -0.77 -20.39
CA ALA A 376 -9.13 -0.57 -19.74
C ALA A 376 -8.55 -1.92 -19.33
N SER A 377 -7.22 -2.00 -19.29
CA SER A 377 -6.50 -3.15 -18.78
C SER A 377 -5.46 -2.72 -17.75
N GLY A 378 -5.23 -3.58 -16.76
CA GLY A 378 -4.26 -3.40 -15.69
C GLY A 378 -3.55 -4.70 -15.38
N ARG A 379 -2.39 -4.62 -14.73
CA ARG A 379 -1.64 -5.80 -14.27
C ARG A 379 -1.35 -5.67 -12.79
N GLU A 380 -1.53 -6.76 -12.07
CA GLU A 380 -1.26 -6.87 -10.65
C GLU A 380 -0.59 -8.21 -10.38
N GLY A 381 0.70 -8.18 -10.02
CA GLY A 381 1.51 -9.39 -9.84
C GLY A 381 1.51 -10.30 -11.08
N ASN A 382 0.98 -11.51 -10.89
CA ASN A 382 0.79 -12.56 -11.90
C ASN A 382 -0.61 -12.55 -12.54
N SER A 383 -1.35 -11.44 -12.41
CA SER A 383 -2.71 -11.33 -12.92
C SER A 383 -2.86 -10.13 -13.85
N VAL A 384 -3.72 -10.27 -14.86
CA VAL A 384 -4.11 -9.22 -15.78
C VAL A 384 -5.60 -8.99 -15.64
N LYS A 385 -5.99 -7.76 -15.32
CA LYS A 385 -7.39 -7.33 -15.20
C LYS A 385 -7.79 -6.58 -16.47
N LEU A 386 -8.97 -6.89 -16.99
CA LEU A 386 -9.61 -6.20 -18.08
C LEU A 386 -10.98 -5.73 -17.63
N VAL A 387 -11.33 -4.51 -17.98
CA VAL A 387 -12.62 -3.90 -17.67
C VAL A 387 -13.22 -3.37 -18.94
N GLN A 388 -14.49 -3.67 -19.15
CA GLN A 388 -15.30 -3.16 -20.25
C GLN A 388 -16.56 -2.52 -19.68
N VAL A 389 -16.89 -1.31 -20.11
CA VAL A 389 -18.07 -0.59 -19.64
C VAL A 389 -18.86 -0.06 -20.83
N VAL A 390 -20.17 -0.26 -20.79
CA VAL A 390 -21.15 0.27 -21.75
C VAL A 390 -22.36 0.82 -21.03
N TRP A 391 -22.96 1.88 -21.56
CA TRP A 391 -24.30 2.30 -21.17
C TRP A 391 -25.35 1.26 -21.58
N LEU A 392 -26.36 1.07 -20.73
CA LEU A 392 -27.52 0.21 -21.00
C LEU A 392 -28.67 0.98 -21.67
N ASP A 393 -28.73 2.28 -21.43
CA ASP A 393 -29.83 3.17 -21.76
C ASP A 393 -29.50 4.18 -22.87
N GLN A 394 -28.25 4.23 -23.31
CA GLN A 394 -27.77 5.14 -24.37
C GLN A 394 -26.54 4.58 -25.10
N PRO A 395 -26.15 5.14 -26.27
CA PRO A 395 -24.92 4.76 -26.95
C PRO A 395 -23.66 5.06 -26.11
N SER A 396 -22.67 4.18 -26.16
CA SER A 396 -21.37 4.39 -25.51
C SER A 396 -20.38 5.05 -26.47
N THR A 397 -19.62 6.04 -25.99
CA THR A 397 -18.53 6.68 -26.74
C THR A 397 -17.22 6.58 -25.96
N GLN A 398 -16.08 6.52 -26.66
CA GLN A 398 -14.77 6.38 -26.02
C GLN A 398 -14.36 7.65 -25.23
N ASP A 399 -14.93 8.80 -25.61
CA ASP A 399 -14.64 10.09 -25.00
C ASP A 399 -15.63 10.50 -23.90
N ASP A 400 -16.52 9.60 -23.50
CA ASP A 400 -17.46 9.83 -22.41
C ASP A 400 -16.70 9.92 -21.06
N PRO A 401 -16.71 11.09 -20.39
CA PRO A 401 -15.99 11.27 -19.14
C PRO A 401 -16.56 10.44 -17.99
N VAL A 402 -17.86 10.16 -17.99
CA VAL A 402 -18.51 9.36 -16.95
C VAL A 402 -18.19 7.89 -17.14
N LEU A 403 -18.22 7.37 -18.38
CA LEU A 403 -17.74 6.01 -18.64
C LEU A 403 -16.27 5.84 -18.27
N ARG A 404 -15.41 6.83 -18.54
CA ARG A 404 -14.00 6.81 -18.10
C ARG A 404 -13.87 6.73 -16.59
N GLU A 405 -14.70 7.46 -15.85
CA GLU A 405 -14.74 7.36 -14.40
C GLU A 405 -15.19 5.97 -13.92
N ILE A 406 -16.28 5.44 -14.50
CA ILE A 406 -16.80 4.11 -14.15
C ILE A 406 -15.75 3.04 -14.44
N VAL A 407 -15.08 3.08 -15.59
CA VAL A 407 -13.97 2.17 -15.95
C VAL A 407 -12.83 2.26 -14.94
N GLY A 408 -12.40 3.47 -14.58
CA GLY A 408 -11.33 3.70 -13.62
C GLY A 408 -11.67 3.17 -12.22
N ARG A 409 -12.93 3.32 -11.79
CA ARG A 409 -13.43 2.75 -10.53
C ARG A 409 -13.56 1.22 -10.61
N ALA A 410 -14.09 0.69 -11.70
CA ALA A 410 -14.27 -0.74 -11.92
C ALA A 410 -12.94 -1.51 -11.98
N MET A 411 -11.83 -0.86 -12.35
CA MET A 411 -10.49 -1.45 -12.27
C MET A 411 -10.09 -1.84 -10.83
N ARG A 412 -10.74 -1.24 -9.82
CA ARG A 412 -10.52 -1.55 -8.39
C ARG A 412 -11.42 -2.68 -7.88
N ILE A 413 -12.40 -3.13 -8.66
CA ILE A 413 -13.26 -4.27 -8.29
C ILE A 413 -12.41 -5.55 -8.27
N THR A 414 -12.49 -6.30 -7.18
CA THR A 414 -11.86 -7.61 -7.05
C THR A 414 -12.87 -8.72 -7.33
N LEU A 415 -12.43 -9.73 -8.08
CA LEU A 415 -13.24 -10.94 -8.30
C LEU A 415 -12.70 -12.05 -7.41
N SER A 416 -13.56 -12.60 -6.56
CA SER A 416 -13.29 -13.80 -5.80
C SER A 416 -13.52 -15.04 -6.68
N GLY A 417 -12.59 -15.99 -6.63
CA GLY A 417 -12.67 -17.27 -7.33
C GLY A 417 -11.37 -18.04 -7.35
#